data_AF-A0A3D2N2R4-F1
#
_entry.id   AF-A0A3D2N2R4-F1
#
_cell.length_a   1.000
_cell.length_b   1.000
_cell.length_c   1.000
_cell.angle_alpha   90.00
_cell.angle_beta   90.00
_cell.angle_gamma   90.00
#
_symmetry.space_group_name_H-M   'P 1'
#
loop_
_entity.id
_entity.type
_entity.pdbx_description
1 polymer ?
#
loop_
_entity_poly.entity_id
_entity_poly.type
_entity_poly.pdbx_seq_one_letter_code
_entity_poly.pdbx_strand_id
1 'polypeptide(L)'
;MSFEKLEAWSIAFADAVWGLPMVALLLGGGTFFLIISRALPYRYLGHAFAVMAGRYDTPDEQGELSHFQALAAALSNTMGLGNIAGVALAIVAGGPGAIFWM
;
A
#
# COMPACT_ATOMS: atom_id res chain seq x y z
N MET A 1 -39.44 -0.32 -7.38
CA MET A 1 -38.41 -1.01 -6.58
C MET A 1 -38.05 -0.07 -5.45
N SER A 2 -38.34 -0.40 -4.18
CA SER A 2 -38.12 0.53 -3.06
C SER A 2 -36.63 0.79 -2.88
N PHE A 3 -36.27 2.02 -2.51
CA PHE A 3 -34.88 2.43 -2.24
C PHE A 3 -34.16 1.45 -1.31
N GLU A 4 -34.87 0.90 -0.32
CA GLU A 4 -34.35 -0.11 0.62
C GLU A 4 -33.81 -1.38 -0.08
N LYS A 5 -34.44 -1.84 -1.17
CA LYS A 5 -33.96 -3.01 -1.91
C LYS A 5 -32.68 -2.72 -2.68
N LEU A 6 -32.51 -1.49 -3.18
CA LEU A 6 -31.28 -1.05 -3.86
C LEU A 6 -30.13 -0.89 -2.86
N GLU A 7 -30.42 -0.31 -1.69
CA GLU A 7 -29.45 -0.16 -0.61
C GLU A 7 -28.96 -1.51 -0.09
N ALA A 8 -29.88 -2.43 0.22
CA ALA A 8 -29.53 -3.77 0.67
C ALA A 8 -28.70 -4.55 -0.37
N TRP A 9 -29.04 -4.40 -1.66
CA TRP A 9 -28.27 -5.02 -2.74
C TRP A 9 -26.86 -4.40 -2.86
N SER A 10 -26.76 -3.08 -2.75
CA SER A 10 -25.49 -2.36 -2.81
C SER A 10 -24.53 -2.77 -1.70
N ILE A 11 -25.04 -2.88 -0.46
CA ILE A 11 -24.24 -3.32 0.70
C ILE A 11 -23.80 -4.77 0.51
N ALA A 12 -24.72 -5.67 0.14
CA ALA A 12 -24.39 -7.08 -0.07
C ALA A 12 -23.34 -7.28 -1.18
N PHE A 13 -23.43 -6.50 -2.26
CA PHE A 13 -22.42 -6.52 -3.32
C PHE A 13 -21.07 -5.98 -2.83
N ALA A 14 -21.07 -4.86 -2.09
CA ALA A 14 -19.85 -4.29 -1.52
C ALA A 14 -19.14 -5.27 -0.57
N ASP A 15 -19.88 -5.92 0.33
CA ASP A 15 -19.32 -6.92 1.26
C ASP A 15 -18.78 -8.15 0.53
N ALA A 16 -19.44 -8.58 -0.54
CA ALA A 16 -19.00 -9.71 -1.35
C ALA A 16 -17.68 -9.43 -2.07
N VAL A 17 -17.42 -8.20 -2.48
CA VAL A 17 -16.19 -7.82 -3.21
C VAL A 17 -15.08 -7.37 -2.25
N TRP A 18 -15.40 -6.47 -1.32
CA TRP A 18 -14.43 -5.77 -0.46
C TRP A 18 -14.19 -6.43 0.90
N GLY A 19 -14.96 -7.46 1.24
CA GLY A 19 -14.76 -8.24 2.46
C GLY A 19 -13.60 -9.24 2.33
N LEU A 20 -13.88 -10.49 2.68
CA LEU A 20 -12.87 -11.55 2.73
C LEU A 20 -12.13 -11.79 1.40
N PRO A 21 -12.76 -11.71 0.21
CA PRO A 21 -12.05 -11.94 -1.06
C PRO A 21 -10.92 -10.94 -1.32
N MET A 22 -11.15 -9.65 -1.05
CA MET A 22 -10.09 -8.64 -1.22
C MET A 22 -8.93 -8.89 -0.25
N VAL A 23 -9.23 -9.19 1.02
CA VAL A 23 -8.20 -9.48 2.03
C VAL A 23 -7.36 -10.71 1.62
N ALA A 24 -8.03 -11.78 1.17
CA ALA A 24 -7.36 -12.99 0.70
C ALA A 24 -6.47 -12.72 -0.52
N LEU A 25 -6.93 -11.89 -1.46
CA LEU A 25 -6.16 -11.53 -2.65
C LEU A 25 -4.94 -10.67 -2.30
N LEU A 26 -5.08 -9.69 -1.40
CA LEU A 26 -3.98 -8.83 -0.98
C LEU A 26 -2.93 -9.59 -0.17
N LEU A 27 -3.34 -10.33 0.86
CA LEU A 27 -2.41 -11.12 1.68
C LEU A 27 -1.79 -12.27 0.87
N GLY A 28 -2.60 -12.99 0.09
CA GLY A 28 -2.15 -14.08 -0.76
C GLY A 28 -1.22 -13.60 -1.87
N GLY A 29 -1.60 -12.53 -2.58
CA GLY A 29 -0.78 -11.90 -3.61
C GLY A 29 0.53 -11.35 -3.06
N GLY A 30 0.48 -10.65 -1.92
CA GLY A 30 1.68 -10.16 -1.22
C GLY A 30 2.61 -11.30 -0.83
N THR A 31 2.08 -12.36 -0.23
CA THR A 31 2.86 -13.56 0.14
C THR A 31 3.44 -14.26 -1.09
N PHE A 32 2.66 -14.37 -2.16
CA PHE A 32 3.09 -14.97 -3.43
C PHE A 32 4.26 -14.20 -4.04
N PHE A 33 4.14 -12.88 -4.18
CA PHE A 33 5.22 -12.02 -4.69
C PHE A 33 6.43 -12.00 -3.75
N LEU A 34 6.20 -12.10 -2.43
CA LEU A 34 7.29 -12.20 -1.45
C LEU A 34 8.12 -13.46 -1.66
N ILE A 35 7.47 -14.62 -1.86
CA ILE A 35 8.14 -15.90 -2.08
C ILE A 35 8.87 -15.91 -3.42
N ILE A 36 8.20 -15.50 -4.51
CA ILE A 36 8.79 -15.48 -5.86
C ILE A 36 9.96 -14.52 -5.95
N SER A 37 9.83 -13.32 -5.38
CA SER A 37 10.93 -12.36 -5.31
C SER A 37 12.02 -12.77 -4.31
N ARG A 38 11.83 -13.84 -3.54
CA ARG A 38 12.76 -14.32 -2.50
C ARG A 38 13.06 -13.21 -1.48
N ALA A 39 12.03 -12.45 -1.11
CA ALA A 39 12.13 -11.28 -0.23
C ALA A 39 13.15 -10.23 -0.71
N LEU A 40 13.23 -10.00 -2.03
CA LEU A 40 14.14 -9.02 -2.64
C LEU A 40 14.06 -7.64 -1.99
N PRO A 41 12.87 -7.05 -1.75
CA PRO A 41 12.77 -5.73 -1.14
C PRO A 41 13.52 -5.68 0.19
N TYR A 42 13.34 -6.67 1.06
CA TYR A 42 13.99 -6.75 2.37
C TYR A 42 15.51 -6.96 2.28
N ARG A 43 15.97 -7.76 1.30
CA ARG A 43 17.41 -8.02 1.10
C ARG A 43 18.16 -6.82 0.55
N TYR A 44 17.51 -6.03 -0.30
CA TYR A 44 18.12 -4.90 -1.00
C TYR A 44 17.75 -3.53 -0.43
N LEU A 45 17.11 -3.47 0.75
CA LEU A 45 16.77 -2.22 1.43
C LEU A 45 17.98 -1.26 1.52
N GLY A 46 19.15 -1.76 1.94
CA GLY A 46 20.36 -0.94 2.05
C GLY A 46 20.84 -0.40 0.69
N HIS A 47 20.72 -1.20 -0.37
CA HIS A 47 21.04 -0.76 -1.73
C HIS A 47 20.05 0.31 -2.20
N ALA A 48 18.75 0.13 -1.94
CA ALA A 48 17.74 1.13 -2.24
C ALA A 48 18.03 2.48 -1.56
N PHE A 49 18.43 2.48 -0.28
CA PHE A 49 18.87 3.71 0.40
C PHE A 49 20.09 4.36 -0.25
N ALA A 50 21.07 3.57 -0.69
CA ALA A 50 22.24 4.09 -1.38
C ALA A 50 21.88 4.71 -2.75
N VAL A 51 20.91 4.13 -3.48
CA VAL A 51 20.36 4.70 -4.72
C VAL A 51 19.63 6.01 -4.44
N MET A 52 18.74 6.05 -3.44
CA MET A 52 18.01 7.27 -3.06
C MET A 52 18.93 8.39 -2.56
N ALA A 53 20.10 8.04 -1.99
CA ALA A 53 21.12 9.00 -1.57
C ALA A 53 21.99 9.54 -2.71
N GLY A 54 21.73 9.13 -3.96
CA GLY A 54 22.45 9.59 -5.15
C GLY A 54 23.86 9.00 -5.32
N ARG A 55 24.20 7.92 -4.59
CA ARG A 55 25.51 7.26 -4.73
C ARG A 55 25.71 6.59 -6.09
N TYR A 56 24.63 6.40 -6.84
CA TYR A 56 24.63 5.76 -8.15
C TYR A 56 24.14 6.71 -9.26
N ASP A 57 23.93 7.99 -8.97
CA ASP A 57 23.51 8.96 -9.97
C ASP A 57 24.69 9.24 -10.92
N THR A 58 24.50 9.01 -12.23
CA THR A 58 25.50 9.40 -13.23
C THR A 58 25.14 10.73 -13.93
N PRO A 59 26.10 11.60 -14.25
CA PRO A 59 25.82 12.92 -14.85
C PRO A 59 25.16 12.90 -16.22
N ASP A 60 25.13 11.75 -16.89
CA ASP A 60 24.63 11.56 -18.28
C ASP A 60 23.34 10.70 -18.31
N GLU A 61 22.70 10.50 -17.16
CA GLU A 61 21.45 9.75 -17.04
C GLU A 61 20.27 10.50 -17.68
N GLN A 62 19.52 9.81 -18.54
CA GLN A 62 18.25 10.30 -19.10
C GLN A 62 17.15 10.25 -18.03
N GLY A 63 17.11 11.22 -17.14
CA GLY A 63 16.05 11.38 -16.14
C GLY A 63 15.79 12.86 -15.85
N GLU A 64 14.52 13.29 -15.90
CA GLU A 64 14.13 14.66 -15.57
C GLU A 64 14.12 14.93 -14.06
N LEU A 65 14.06 13.87 -13.25
CA LEU A 65 13.96 13.91 -11.79
C LEU A 65 15.04 13.00 -11.19
N SER A 66 15.63 13.43 -10.07
CA SER A 66 16.54 12.57 -9.31
C SER A 66 15.80 11.39 -8.68
N HIS A 67 16.53 10.32 -8.33
CA HIS A 67 15.98 9.14 -7.64
C HIS A 67 15.22 9.52 -6.36
N PHE A 68 15.72 10.51 -5.61
CA PHE A 68 15.04 11.03 -4.43
C PHE A 68 13.75 11.79 -4.76
N GLN A 69 13.76 12.60 -5.82
CA GLN A 69 12.56 13.34 -6.26
C GLN A 69 11.47 12.39 -6.76
N ALA A 70 11.84 11.33 -7.49
CA ALA A 70 10.90 10.29 -7.93
C ALA A 70 10.26 9.56 -6.73
N LEU A 71 11.06 9.21 -5.72
CA LEU A 71 10.55 8.65 -4.47
C LEU A 71 9.61 9.62 -3.75
N ALA A 72 10.01 10.89 -3.59
CA ALA A 72 9.21 11.90 -2.92
C ALA A 72 7.85 12.09 -3.61
N ALA A 73 7.81 12.07 -4.94
CA ALA A 73 6.56 12.11 -5.70
C ALA A 73 5.68 10.88 -5.44
N ALA A 74 6.24 9.67 -5.47
CA ALA A 74 5.50 8.44 -5.20
C ALA A 74 4.97 8.38 -3.75
N LEU A 75 5.78 8.81 -2.79
CA LEU A 75 5.44 8.90 -1.38
C LEU A 75 4.36 9.96 -1.12
N SER A 76 4.44 11.11 -1.79
CA SER A 76 3.40 12.15 -1.68
C SER A 76 2.04 11.66 -2.17
N ASN A 77 2.00 10.75 -3.15
CA ASN A 77 0.76 10.17 -3.64
C ASN A 77 0.15 9.15 -2.67
N THR A 78 0.98 8.54 -1.81
CA THR A 78 0.55 7.47 -0.91
C THR A 78 0.38 7.92 0.53
N MET A 79 1.11 8.95 0.99
CA MET A 79 1.00 9.52 2.33
C MET A 79 -0.01 10.68 2.33
N GLY A 80 -1.25 10.42 2.77
CA GLY A 80 -2.30 11.44 2.86
C GLY A 80 -3.07 11.39 4.18
N LEU A 81 -3.91 12.41 4.42
CA LEU A 81 -4.80 12.50 5.59
C LEU A 81 -5.67 11.24 5.75
N GLY A 82 -6.08 10.62 4.63
CA GLY A 82 -6.86 9.39 4.62
C GLY A 82 -6.15 8.21 5.32
N ASN A 83 -4.83 8.08 5.18
CA ASN A 83 -4.09 7.02 5.87
C ASN A 83 -4.00 7.30 7.37
N ILE A 84 -3.80 8.55 7.76
CA ILE A 84 -3.73 8.92 9.18
C ILE A 84 -5.08 8.70 9.85
N ALA A 85 -6.17 9.18 9.23
CA ALA A 85 -7.53 8.98 9.72
C ALA A 85 -7.93 7.49 9.71
N GLY A 86 -7.52 6.75 8.68
CA GLY A 86 -7.76 5.31 8.57
C GLY A 86 -7.06 4.52 9.68
N VAL A 87 -5.80 4.84 9.99
CA VAL A 87 -5.07 4.24 11.11
C VAL A 87 -5.74 4.56 12.44
N ALA A 88 -6.15 5.81 12.65
CA ALA A 88 -6.88 6.20 13.85
C ALA A 88 -8.21 5.44 14.00
N LEU A 89 -8.99 5.33 12.92
CA LEU A 89 -10.24 4.57 12.89
C LEU A 89 -10.01 3.09 13.19
N ALA A 90 -8.98 2.48 12.59
CA ALA A 90 -8.64 1.09 12.81
C ALA A 90 -8.24 0.81 14.27
N ILE A 91 -7.50 1.72 14.91
CA ILE A 91 -7.16 1.60 16.33
C ILE A 91 -8.40 1.77 17.22
N VAL A 92 -9.27 2.74 16.90
CA VAL A 92 -10.50 2.97 17.68
C VAL A 92 -11.48 1.80 17.54
N ALA A 93 -11.62 1.24 16.34
CA ALA A 93 -12.56 0.16 16.06
C ALA A 93 -12.03 -1.23 16.44
N GLY A 94 -10.74 -1.50 16.20
CA GLY A 94 -10.11 -2.82 16.38
C GLY A 94 -9.15 -2.93 17.57
N GLY A 95 -8.90 -1.83 18.29
CA GLY A 95 -7.93 -1.75 19.38
C GLY A 95 -6.48 -1.57 18.90
N PRO A 96 -5.52 -1.44 19.82
CA PRO A 96 -4.11 -1.16 19.49
C PRO A 96 -3.45 -2.30 18.69
N GLY A 97 -3.98 -3.53 18.76
CA GLY A 97 -3.49 -4.66 17.98
C GLY A 97 -3.67 -4.51 16.47
N ALA A 98 -4.51 -3.57 16.00
CA ALA A 98 -4.66 -3.28 14.57
C ALA A 98 -3.34 -2.82 13.91
N ILE A 99 -2.45 -2.17 14.67
CA ILE A 99 -1.15 -1.70 14.18
C ILE A 99 -0.25 -2.86 13.75
N PHE A 100 -0.34 -4.03 14.42
CA PHE A 100 0.46 -5.20 14.06
C PHE A 100 0.11 -5.75 12.67
N TRP A 101 -1.12 -5.54 12.20
CA TRP A 101 -1.63 -6.06 10.94
C TRP A 101 -1.46 -5.11 9.75
N MET A 102 -0.93 -3.90 9.97
CA MET A 102 -0.59 -2.91 8.95
C MET A 102 0.84 -3.09 8.47
#